data_AF-A0A1V6JAB1-F1
#
_entry.id   AF-A0A1V6JAB1-F1
#
_cell.length_a   1.000
_cell.length_b   1.000
_cell.length_c   1.000
_cell.angle_alpha   90.00
_cell.angle_beta   90.00
_cell.angle_gamma   90.00
#
_symmetry.space_group_name_H-M   'P 1'
#
loop_
_entity.id
_entity.type
_entity.pdbx_description
1 polymer ?
#
loop_
_entity_poly.entity_id
_entity_poly.type
_entity_poly.pdbx_seq_one_letter_code
_entity_poly.pdbx_strand_id
1 'polypeptide(L)'
;MNTVGAVDLDLEEVRSILAENKIVNADVLVRDGATQDDFIDAMIGNRVYVPAFIAVNKVDLVDGKTRAEIEEELTERFGEPPIMVSAHSGYRIEDLKDAIFDDLGFMRVYLKPVGGPADMDEPLIIRSPATVEDVCNRLHREFADKFRYAKVWGRSAKHDAQRVGITHQLADGDVLSIVTRR
;
A
#
# COMPACT_ATOMS: atom_id res chain seq x y z
N MET A 1 -26.29 -8.44 15.71
CA MET A 1 -25.21 -7.44 15.60
C MET A 1 -24.48 -7.44 16.93
N ASN A 2 -23.19 -7.75 16.90
CA ASN A 2 -22.33 -7.63 18.07
C ASN A 2 -21.43 -6.42 17.82
N THR A 3 -21.46 -5.44 18.71
CA THR A 3 -20.67 -4.22 18.61
C THR A 3 -19.55 -4.22 19.63
N VAL A 4 -18.37 -3.77 19.22
CA VAL A 4 -17.25 -3.48 20.11
C VAL A 4 -16.81 -2.05 19.79
N GLY A 5 -16.99 -1.13 20.75
CA GLY A 5 -16.68 0.29 20.60
C GLY A 5 -17.91 1.20 20.43
N ALA A 6 -17.66 2.49 20.22
CA ALA A 6 -18.69 3.46 19.82
C ALA A 6 -18.99 3.27 18.32
N VAL A 7 -20.27 3.21 17.98
CA VAL A 7 -20.74 2.92 16.62
C VAL A 7 -21.72 4.03 16.23
N ASP A 8 -21.46 4.73 15.13
CA ASP A 8 -22.34 5.77 14.58
C ASP A 8 -23.45 5.20 13.68
N LEU A 9 -23.46 3.87 13.47
CA LEU A 9 -24.42 3.14 12.66
C LEU A 9 -25.55 2.52 13.49
N ASP A 10 -26.80 2.84 13.14
CA ASP A 10 -27.97 2.22 13.77
C ASP A 10 -28.27 0.84 13.16
N LEU A 11 -28.85 -0.05 13.96
CA LEU A 11 -29.25 -1.39 13.56
C LEU A 11 -30.33 -1.37 12.46
N GLU A 12 -31.20 -0.35 12.44
CA GLU A 12 -32.17 -0.17 11.37
C GLU A 12 -31.53 0.19 10.03
N GLU A 13 -30.49 1.04 10.04
CA GLU A 13 -29.73 1.40 8.84
C GLU A 13 -29.01 0.18 8.27
N VAL A 14 -28.29 -0.57 9.11
CA VAL A 14 -27.60 -1.80 8.72
C VAL A 14 -28.60 -2.80 8.12
N ARG A 15 -29.76 -2.99 8.76
CA ARG A 15 -30.79 -3.90 8.26
C ARG A 15 -31.36 -3.44 6.91
N SER A 16 -31.57 -2.14 6.74
CA SER A 16 -32.11 -1.57 5.49
C SER A 16 -31.13 -1.78 4.34
N ILE A 17 -29.84 -1.49 4.55
CA ILE A 17 -28.78 -1.70 3.56
C ILE A 17 -28.69 -3.17 3.15
N LEU A 18 -28.68 -4.09 4.11
CA LEU A 18 -28.64 -5.53 3.83
C LEU A 18 -29.87 -6.01 3.06
N ALA A 19 -31.06 -5.54 3.45
CA ALA A 19 -32.32 -5.91 2.80
C ALA A 19 -32.37 -5.42 1.34
N GLU A 20 -31.95 -4.18 1.07
CA GLU A 20 -31.84 -3.63 -0.29
C GLU A 20 -30.88 -4.44 -1.16
N ASN A 21 -29.81 -4.95 -0.56
CA ASN A 21 -28.84 -5.82 -1.21
C ASN A 21 -29.24 -7.31 -1.20
N LYS A 22 -30.49 -7.61 -0.86
CA LYS A 22 -31.10 -8.97 -0.86
C LYS A 22 -30.42 -9.96 0.10
N ILE A 23 -29.78 -9.46 1.16
CA ILE A 23 -29.19 -10.26 2.23
C ILE A 23 -30.22 -10.39 3.36
N VAL A 24 -30.80 -11.59 3.49
CA VAL A 24 -31.86 -11.85 4.48
C VAL A 24 -31.31 -12.21 5.86
N ASN A 25 -30.17 -12.91 5.90
CA ASN A 25 -29.50 -13.33 7.13
C ASN A 25 -28.00 -13.03 7.03
N ALA A 26 -27.46 -12.34 8.04
CA ALA A 26 -26.04 -12.05 8.14
C ALA A 26 -25.64 -11.94 9.62
N ASP A 27 -24.39 -12.31 9.92
CA ASP A 27 -23.74 -11.92 11.17
C ASP A 27 -22.82 -10.74 10.87
N VAL A 28 -23.04 -9.62 11.55
CA VAL A 28 -22.34 -8.36 11.32
C VAL A 28 -21.58 -8.00 12.58
N LEU A 29 -20.26 -7.90 12.42
CA LEU A 29 -19.32 -7.44 13.43
C LEU A 29 -18.74 -6.10 12.99
N VAL A 30 -19.12 -5.03 13.68
CA VAL A 30 -18.55 -3.69 13.49
C VAL A 30 -17.51 -3.45 14.57
N ARG A 31 -16.30 -3.04 14.14
CA ARG A 31 -15.21 -2.64 15.03
C ARG A 31 -14.97 -1.15 14.83
N ASP A 32 -15.15 -0.37 15.90
CA ASP A 32 -14.87 1.07 16.06
C ASP A 32 -15.27 1.99 14.89
N GLY A 33 -16.20 2.93 15.13
CA GLY A 33 -16.33 4.16 14.34
C GLY A 33 -16.65 4.01 12.84
N ALA A 34 -17.09 2.83 12.38
CA ALA A 34 -17.43 2.62 10.98
C ALA A 34 -18.63 3.47 10.57
N THR A 35 -18.51 4.16 9.44
CA THR A 35 -19.60 4.93 8.84
C THR A 35 -20.46 4.03 7.95
N GLN A 36 -21.62 4.56 7.52
CA GLN A 36 -22.48 3.88 6.56
C GLN A 36 -21.76 3.54 5.25
N ASP A 37 -20.94 4.46 4.75
CA ASP A 37 -20.18 4.26 3.51
C ASP A 37 -19.13 3.14 3.70
N ASP A 38 -18.45 3.10 4.84
CA ASP A 38 -17.50 2.02 5.15
C ASP A 38 -18.18 0.65 5.16
N PHE A 39 -19.40 0.57 5.71
CA PHE A 39 -20.18 -0.66 5.74
C PHE A 39 -20.59 -1.11 4.33
N ILE A 40 -21.04 -0.17 3.48
CA ILE A 40 -21.41 -0.45 2.10
C ILE A 40 -20.19 -0.91 1.30
N ASP A 41 -19.06 -0.21 1.44
CA ASP A 41 -17.83 -0.54 0.74
C ASP A 41 -17.30 -1.93 1.12
N ALA A 42 -17.34 -2.26 2.43
CA ALA A 42 -16.97 -3.59 2.92
C ALA A 42 -17.90 -4.70 2.42
N MET A 43 -19.21 -4.42 2.29
CA MET A 43 -20.19 -5.37 1.80
C MET A 43 -20.04 -5.66 0.30
N ILE A 44 -19.80 -4.63 -0.53
CA ILE A 44 -19.70 -4.81 -1.99
C ILE A 44 -18.34 -5.43 -2.36
N GLY A 45 -17.27 -5.06 -1.65
CA GLY A 45 -15.93 -5.66 -1.83
C GLY A 45 -15.30 -5.41 -3.20
N ASN A 46 -15.84 -4.46 -3.98
CA ASN A 46 -15.34 -4.10 -5.32
C ASN A 46 -14.58 -2.76 -5.34
N ARG A 47 -14.42 -2.12 -4.18
CA ARG A 47 -13.71 -0.85 -4.06
C ARG A 47 -12.21 -1.09 -4.08
N VAL A 48 -11.51 -0.26 -4.84
CA VAL A 48 -10.05 -0.22 -4.87
C VAL A 48 -9.63 1.09 -4.24
N TYR A 49 -9.04 1.02 -3.05
CA TYR A 49 -8.46 2.18 -2.38
C TYR A 49 -7.08 2.44 -2.94
N VAL A 50 -6.88 3.65 -3.49
CA VAL A 50 -5.63 4.05 -4.11
C VAL A 50 -5.00 5.14 -3.24
N PRO A 51 -3.71 5.00 -2.86
CA PRO A 51 -2.98 6.08 -2.20
C PRO A 51 -3.04 7.37 -3.03
N ALA A 52 -3.27 8.49 -2.36
CA ALA A 52 -3.37 9.79 -3.00
C ALA A 52 -2.91 10.89 -2.04
N PHE A 53 -2.26 11.91 -2.59
CA PHE A 53 -1.86 13.11 -1.89
C PHE A 53 -2.31 14.34 -2.68
N ILE A 54 -2.30 15.51 -2.04
CA ILE A 54 -2.79 16.75 -2.63
C ILE A 54 -1.60 17.62 -3.04
N ALA A 55 -1.58 18.06 -4.30
CA ALA A 55 -0.63 19.05 -4.78
C ALA A 55 -1.38 20.29 -5.27
N VAL A 56 -1.07 21.45 -4.70
CA VAL A 56 -1.68 22.74 -5.07
C VAL A 56 -0.70 23.50 -5.95
N ASN A 57 -1.09 23.73 -7.20
CA ASN A 57 -0.28 24.44 -8.17
C ASN A 57 -0.57 25.96 -8.18
N LYS A 58 0.32 26.72 -8.83
CA LYS A 58 0.25 28.18 -9.03
C LYS A 58 0.42 29.00 -7.75
N VAL A 59 1.24 28.50 -6.81
CA VAL A 59 1.50 29.22 -5.55
C VAL A 59 2.26 30.53 -5.73
N ASP A 60 2.77 30.79 -6.93
CA ASP A 60 3.35 32.07 -7.35
C ASP A 60 2.32 33.19 -7.53
N LEU A 61 1.03 32.86 -7.67
CA LEU A 61 -0.06 33.84 -7.87
C LEU A 61 -0.74 34.26 -6.57
N VAL A 62 -0.38 33.66 -5.44
CA VAL A 62 -0.98 33.93 -4.13
C VAL A 62 0.06 34.49 -3.17
N ASP A 63 -0.37 35.34 -2.24
CA ASP A 63 0.48 35.85 -1.17
C ASP A 63 0.69 34.81 -0.06
N GLY A 64 1.66 35.08 0.81
CA GLY A 64 2.02 34.14 1.88
C GLY A 64 0.88 33.85 2.86
N LYS A 65 -0.04 34.79 3.07
CA LYS A 65 -1.19 34.60 3.97
C LYS A 65 -2.21 33.64 3.36
N THR A 66 -2.66 33.88 2.13
CA THR A 66 -3.59 32.97 1.44
C THR A 66 -2.98 31.59 1.24
N ARG A 67 -1.66 31.50 0.99
CA ARG A 67 -0.97 30.22 0.94
C ARG A 67 -1.10 29.42 2.24
N ALA A 68 -0.89 30.07 3.40
CA ALA A 68 -0.99 29.42 4.70
C ALA A 68 -2.45 29.01 5.03
N GLU A 69 -3.43 29.85 4.69
CA GLU A 69 -4.86 29.54 4.85
C GLU A 69 -5.26 28.29 4.05
N ILE A 70 -4.81 28.18 2.78
CA ILE A 70 -5.06 27.01 1.94
C ILE A 70 -4.41 25.75 2.53
N GLU A 71 -3.17 25.88 3.02
CA GLU A 71 -2.44 24.77 3.64
C GLU A 71 -3.15 24.27 4.89
N GLU A 72 -3.60 25.17 5.77
CA GLU A 72 -4.35 24.85 6.99
C GLU A 72 -5.70 24.18 6.67
N GLU A 73 -6.50 24.78 5.77
CA GLU A 73 -7.81 24.23 5.36
C GLU A 73 -7.69 22.81 4.79
N LEU A 74 -6.72 22.58 3.90
CA LEU A 74 -6.52 21.27 3.29
C LEU A 74 -5.97 20.26 4.28
N THR A 75 -5.09 20.68 5.19
CA THR A 75 -4.57 19.79 6.25
C THR A 75 -5.70 19.35 7.18
N GLU A 76 -6.56 20.27 7.61
CA GLU A 76 -7.72 19.92 8.45
C GLU A 76 -8.69 18.97 7.75
N ARG A 77 -8.93 19.19 6.44
CA ARG A 77 -9.89 18.41 5.68
C ARG A 77 -9.41 17.01 5.31
N PHE A 78 -8.13 16.86 5.01
CA PHE A 78 -7.56 15.63 4.45
C PHE A 78 -6.55 14.93 5.36
N GLY A 79 -6.23 15.53 6.51
CA GLY A 79 -5.33 14.96 7.52
C GLY A 79 -3.84 15.13 7.24
N GLU A 80 -3.48 15.58 6.03
CA GLU A 80 -2.09 15.76 5.60
C GLU A 80 -1.90 17.08 4.84
N PRO A 81 -0.75 17.76 5.02
CA PRO A 81 -0.51 19.02 4.35
C PRO A 81 -0.29 18.85 2.84
N PRO A 82 -0.86 19.75 2.02
CA PRO A 82 -0.67 19.69 0.57
C PRO A 82 0.75 20.07 0.15
N ILE A 83 1.21 19.52 -0.98
CA ILE A 83 2.45 19.93 -1.62
C ILE A 83 2.18 21.20 -2.45
N MET A 84 2.61 22.34 -1.90
CA MET A 84 2.47 23.66 -2.50
C MET A 84 3.54 23.87 -3.58
N VAL A 85 3.15 23.87 -4.87
CA VAL A 85 4.06 23.92 -6.03
C VAL A 85 3.76 25.06 -7.02
N SER A 86 4.76 25.44 -7.81
CA SER A 86 4.55 26.26 -9.01
C SER A 86 5.21 25.60 -10.20
N ALA A 87 4.38 25.02 -11.06
CA ALA A 87 4.83 24.41 -12.31
C ALA A 87 5.44 25.43 -13.29
N HIS A 88 5.08 26.71 -13.17
CA HIS A 88 5.65 27.77 -14.01
C HIS A 88 7.07 28.14 -13.60
N SER A 89 7.31 28.34 -12.30
CA SER A 89 8.63 28.73 -11.79
C SER A 89 9.55 27.55 -11.49
N GLY A 90 9.02 26.33 -11.42
CA GLY A 90 9.76 25.15 -10.97
C GLY A 90 9.82 25.01 -9.44
N TYR A 91 9.16 25.89 -8.68
CA TYR A 91 9.16 25.85 -7.22
C TYR A 91 8.56 24.54 -6.70
N ARG A 92 9.35 23.82 -5.89
CA ARG A 92 9.01 22.55 -5.21
C ARG A 92 8.56 21.42 -6.15
N ILE A 93 9.01 21.45 -7.40
CA ILE A 93 8.73 20.36 -8.34
C ILE A 93 9.55 19.09 -8.01
N GLU A 94 10.75 19.22 -7.44
CA GLU A 94 11.52 18.05 -6.97
C GLU A 94 10.82 17.39 -5.77
N ASP A 95 10.37 18.15 -4.77
CA ASP A 95 9.57 17.63 -3.65
C ASP A 95 8.34 16.83 -4.14
N LEU A 96 7.68 17.30 -5.19
CA LEU A 96 6.54 16.60 -5.79
C LEU A 96 6.96 15.27 -6.43
N LYS A 97 8.11 15.23 -7.13
CA LYS A 97 8.63 13.99 -7.72
C LYS A 97 9.00 12.98 -6.64
N ASP A 98 9.65 13.43 -5.57
CA ASP A 98 10.04 12.60 -4.44
C ASP A 98 8.79 12.01 -3.77
N ALA A 99 7.78 12.83 -3.50
CA ALA A 99 6.50 12.35 -2.96
C ALA A 99 5.82 11.31 -3.86
N ILE A 100 5.80 11.54 -5.20
CA ILE A 100 5.28 10.53 -6.14
C ILE A 100 6.06 9.22 -6.04
N PHE A 101 7.39 9.29 -5.94
CA PHE A 101 8.22 8.11 -5.86
C PHE A 101 8.01 7.33 -4.56
N ASP A 102 7.92 8.04 -3.44
CA ASP A 102 7.70 7.47 -2.12
C ASP A 102 6.31 6.79 -2.03
N ASP A 103 5.28 7.45 -2.55
CA ASP A 103 3.90 6.91 -2.57
C ASP A 103 3.70 5.72 -3.50
N LEU A 104 4.54 5.59 -4.54
CA LEU A 104 4.55 4.39 -5.38
C LEU A 104 5.00 3.14 -4.61
N GLY A 105 5.63 3.31 -3.44
CA GLY A 105 5.94 2.24 -2.50
C GLY A 105 6.92 1.22 -3.06
N PHE A 106 7.90 1.65 -3.85
CA PHE A 106 8.88 0.72 -4.42
C PHE A 106 9.82 0.15 -3.36
N MET A 107 10.20 -1.11 -3.56
CA MET A 107 11.21 -1.80 -2.77
C MET A 107 12.20 -2.52 -3.69
N ARG A 108 13.44 -2.63 -3.21
CA ARG A 108 14.55 -3.30 -3.87
C ARG A 108 14.69 -4.71 -3.31
N VAL A 109 14.78 -5.69 -4.21
CA VAL A 109 15.11 -7.07 -3.86
C VAL A 109 16.36 -7.49 -4.62
N TYR A 110 17.41 -7.86 -3.90
CA TYR A 110 18.67 -8.28 -4.49
C TYR A 110 18.66 -9.79 -4.75
N LEU A 111 18.93 -10.19 -6.00
CA LEU A 111 18.83 -11.59 -6.38
C LEU A 111 20.16 -12.31 -6.15
N LYS A 112 20.07 -13.51 -5.57
CA LYS A 112 21.21 -14.37 -5.28
C LYS A 112 21.04 -15.73 -5.93
N PRO A 113 21.83 -16.06 -6.97
CA PRO A 113 21.89 -17.39 -7.54
C PRO A 113 22.29 -18.45 -6.50
N VAL A 114 21.80 -19.68 -6.67
CA VAL A 114 22.14 -20.79 -5.77
C VAL A 114 23.63 -21.09 -5.87
N GLY A 115 24.36 -20.88 -4.77
CA GLY A 115 25.82 -21.10 -4.70
C GLY A 115 26.66 -19.93 -5.22
N GLY A 116 26.05 -18.84 -5.70
CA GLY A 116 26.74 -17.64 -6.16
C GLY A 116 26.69 -16.49 -5.14
N PRO A 117 27.47 -15.41 -5.36
CA PRO A 117 27.30 -14.15 -4.63
C PRO A 117 25.93 -13.52 -4.96
N ALA A 118 25.45 -12.64 -4.09
CA ALA A 118 24.28 -11.82 -4.41
C ALA A 118 24.71 -10.70 -5.37
N ASP A 119 23.86 -10.36 -6.32
CA ASP A 119 24.04 -9.13 -7.09
C ASP A 119 23.54 -7.96 -6.25
N MET A 120 24.46 -7.08 -5.85
CA MET A 120 24.17 -5.89 -5.03
C MET A 120 24.16 -4.61 -5.87
N ASP A 121 24.47 -4.70 -7.17
CA ASP A 121 24.55 -3.57 -8.07
C ASP A 121 23.23 -3.40 -8.84
N GLU A 122 22.60 -4.51 -9.25
CA GLU A 122 21.33 -4.53 -10.00
C GLU A 122 20.18 -5.14 -9.18
N PRO A 123 19.46 -4.33 -8.36
CA PRO A 123 18.29 -4.79 -7.64
C PRO A 123 17.08 -4.97 -8.56
N LEU A 124 16.23 -5.93 -8.23
CA LEU A 124 14.88 -6.00 -8.76
C LEU A 124 14.00 -4.98 -8.05
N ILE A 125 13.47 -4.01 -8.79
CA ILE A 125 12.49 -3.04 -8.29
C ILE A 125 11.08 -3.61 -8.41
N ILE A 126 10.36 -3.67 -7.29
CA ILE A 126 8.98 -4.16 -7.20
C ILE A 126 8.17 -3.28 -6.23
N ARG A 127 6.84 -3.25 -6.35
CA ARG A 127 5.99 -2.49 -5.43
C ARG A 127 5.78 -3.26 -4.13
N SER A 128 5.83 -2.56 -3.01
CA SER A 128 5.49 -3.04 -1.68
C SER A 128 3.98 -2.88 -1.42
N PRO A 129 3.34 -3.78 -0.66
CA PRO A 129 3.89 -5.05 -0.18
C PRO A 129 4.01 -6.05 -1.33
N ALA A 130 5.10 -6.83 -1.33
CA ALA A 130 5.28 -7.93 -2.28
C ALA A 130 5.77 -9.19 -1.56
N THR A 131 5.39 -10.32 -2.13
CA THR A 131 5.76 -11.65 -1.67
C THR A 131 6.86 -12.26 -2.55
N VAL A 132 7.40 -13.39 -2.10
CA VAL A 132 8.30 -14.21 -2.93
C VAL A 132 7.63 -14.64 -4.25
N GLU A 133 6.31 -14.87 -4.24
CA GLU A 133 5.53 -15.19 -5.44
C GLU A 133 5.57 -14.07 -6.48
N ASP A 134 5.38 -12.83 -6.04
CA ASP A 134 5.39 -11.66 -6.92
C ASP A 134 6.76 -11.49 -7.59
N VAL A 135 7.84 -11.72 -6.85
CA VAL A 135 9.20 -11.73 -7.40
C VAL A 135 9.39 -12.87 -8.40
N CYS A 136 8.90 -14.07 -8.11
CA CYS A 136 8.96 -15.21 -9.04
C CYS A 136 8.25 -14.86 -10.36
N ASN A 137 7.03 -14.33 -10.28
CA ASN A 137 6.22 -13.95 -11.44
C ASN A 137 6.85 -12.81 -12.25
N ARG A 138 7.55 -11.88 -11.57
CA ARG A 138 8.29 -10.80 -12.23
C ARG A 138 9.50 -11.30 -13.01
N LEU A 139 10.18 -12.32 -12.51
CA LEU A 139 11.32 -12.95 -13.19
C LEU A 139 10.86 -13.80 -14.37
N HIS A 140 10.04 -14.80 -14.10
CA HIS A 140 9.39 -15.64 -15.10
C HIS A 140 8.36 -16.55 -14.41
N ARG A 141 7.17 -16.71 -15.01
CA ARG A 141 6.08 -17.57 -14.49
C ARG A 141 6.51 -18.96 -14.03
N GLU A 142 7.49 -19.58 -14.70
CA GLU A 142 7.98 -20.91 -14.32
C GLU A 142 8.64 -20.97 -12.93
N PHE A 143 9.15 -19.85 -12.39
CA PHE A 143 9.73 -19.84 -11.04
C PHE A 143 8.68 -20.13 -9.98
N ALA A 144 7.47 -19.61 -10.15
CA ALA A 144 6.35 -19.88 -9.25
C ALA A 144 5.92 -21.34 -9.35
N ASP A 145 5.74 -21.85 -10.58
CA ASP A 145 5.34 -23.25 -10.84
C ASP A 145 6.35 -24.27 -10.27
N LYS A 146 7.64 -24.00 -10.46
CA LYS A 146 8.73 -24.88 -10.02
C LYS A 146 9.22 -24.54 -8.62
N PHE A 147 8.56 -23.67 -7.87
CA PHE A 147 9.04 -23.22 -6.57
C PHE A 147 9.20 -24.40 -5.58
N ARG A 148 10.36 -24.48 -4.92
CA ARG A 148 10.61 -25.43 -3.83
C ARG A 148 10.67 -24.72 -2.47
N TYR A 149 11.48 -23.67 -2.39
CA TYR A 149 11.59 -22.75 -1.26
C TYR A 149 12.45 -21.55 -1.67
N ALA A 150 12.42 -20.50 -0.86
CA ALA A 150 13.38 -19.40 -0.95
C ALA A 150 14.24 -19.30 0.30
N LYS A 151 15.40 -18.67 0.17
CA LYS A 151 16.21 -18.19 1.29
C LYS A 151 16.24 -16.68 1.25
N VAL A 152 16.05 -16.04 2.40
CA VAL A 152 16.05 -14.59 2.54
C VAL A 152 17.14 -14.17 3.53
N TRP A 153 17.79 -13.04 3.24
CA TRP A 153 18.64 -12.29 4.15
C TRP A 153 18.13 -10.86 4.16
N GLY A 154 17.92 -10.28 5.35
CA GLY A 154 17.40 -8.93 5.47
C GLY A 154 16.34 -8.82 6.55
N ARG A 155 15.58 -7.71 6.52
CA ARG A 155 14.69 -7.31 7.62
C ARG A 155 13.41 -8.14 7.70
N SER A 156 12.99 -8.77 6.60
CA SER A 156 11.82 -9.65 6.61
C SER A 156 12.07 -11.01 7.26
N ALA A 157 13.34 -11.42 7.35
CA ALA A 157 13.76 -12.66 7.97
C ALA A 157 14.23 -12.43 9.42
N LYS A 158 13.94 -13.40 10.31
CA LYS A 158 14.45 -13.39 11.69
C LYS A 158 15.91 -13.81 11.77
N HIS A 159 16.35 -14.61 10.81
CA HIS A 159 17.70 -15.16 10.74
C HIS A 159 18.22 -15.07 9.31
N ASP A 160 19.53 -14.91 9.16
CA ASP A 160 20.16 -14.96 7.86
C ASP A 160 19.99 -16.33 7.20
N ALA A 161 19.81 -16.32 5.87
CA ALA A 161 19.53 -17.51 5.06
C ALA A 161 18.29 -18.30 5.53
N GLN A 162 17.32 -17.62 6.15
CA GLN A 162 16.08 -18.26 6.60
C GLN A 162 15.32 -18.83 5.41
N ARG A 163 14.92 -20.09 5.53
CA ARG A 163 14.08 -20.75 4.55
C ARG A 163 12.64 -20.26 4.70
N VAL A 164 12.07 -19.76 3.61
CA VAL A 164 10.70 -19.21 3.57
C VAL A 164 9.88 -19.83 2.44
N GLY A 165 8.55 -19.70 2.58
CA GLY A 165 7.57 -20.12 1.57
C GLY A 165 7.32 -19.06 0.50
N ILE A 166 6.47 -19.38 -0.46
CA ILE A 166 6.15 -18.51 -1.60
C ILE A 166 5.32 -17.27 -1.18
N THR A 167 4.53 -17.38 -0.11
CA THR A 167 3.68 -16.31 0.44
C THR A 167 4.41 -15.39 1.42
N HIS A 168 5.71 -15.59 1.64
CA HIS A 168 6.49 -14.76 2.56
C HIS A 168 6.59 -13.33 2.02
N GLN A 169 6.21 -12.35 2.83
CA GLN A 169 6.35 -10.93 2.52
C GLN A 169 7.81 -10.51 2.65
N LEU A 170 8.30 -9.83 1.62
CA LEU A 170 9.65 -9.29 1.56
C LEU A 170 9.65 -7.84 2.04
N ALA A 171 10.84 -7.33 2.36
CA ALA A 171 11.10 -5.95 2.74
C ALA A 171 12.14 -5.32 1.80
N ASP A 172 12.17 -3.98 1.75
CA ASP A 172 13.19 -3.25 1.00
C ASP A 172 14.60 -3.62 1.45
N GLY A 173 15.45 -3.94 0.48
CA GLY A 173 16.84 -4.32 0.67
C GLY A 173 17.06 -5.80 0.95
N ASP A 174 16.02 -6.64 0.96
CA ASP A 174 16.19 -8.07 1.14
C ASP A 174 16.99 -8.71 0.00
N VAL A 175 17.85 -9.66 0.36
CA VAL A 175 18.48 -10.58 -0.58
C VAL A 175 17.64 -11.84 -0.68
N LEU A 176 17.31 -12.26 -1.89
CA LEU A 176 16.47 -13.41 -2.17
C LEU A 176 17.20 -14.44 -3.03
N SER A 177 17.21 -15.69 -2.58
CA SER A 177 17.64 -16.84 -3.39
C SER A 177 16.48 -17.81 -3.58
N ILE A 178 16.06 -18.01 -4.82
CA ILE A 178 14.96 -18.91 -5.18
C ILE A 178 15.53 -20.28 -5.52
N VAL A 179 15.00 -21.33 -4.88
CA VAL A 179 15.36 -22.72 -5.18
C VAL A 179 14.16 -23.40 -5.85
N THR A 180 14.37 -23.86 -7.07
CA THR A 180 13.36 -24.57 -7.86
C THR A 180 13.48 -26.08 -7.71
N ARG A 181 12.38 -26.79 -8.01
CA ARG A 181 12.35 -28.24 -8.22
C ARG A 181 12.97 -28.53 -9.59
N ARG A 182 13.67 -29.66 -9.68
CA ARG A 182 14.16 -30.18 -10.97
C ARG A 182 12.99 -30.67 -11.81
#